data_AF-X1SI63-F1
#
_entry.id   AF-X1SI63-F1
#
_cell.length_a   1.000
_cell.length_b   1.000
_cell.length_c   1.000
_cell.angle_alpha   90.00
_cell.angle_beta   90.00
_cell.angle_gamma   90.00
#
_symmetry.space_group_name_H-M   'P 1'
#
loop_
_entity.id
_entity.type
_entity.pdbx_description
1 polymer ?
#
loop_
_entity_poly.entity_id
_entity_poly.type
_entity_poly.pdbx_seq_one_letter_code
_entity_poly.pdbx_strand_id
1 'polypeptide(L)'
;MRGIERLKQHGVEFNILTLINNQTVKKAKEIYRYHCDNGFFFHQYIPCVEFDEDGNLRPFSINGEDWGKFLFDLFEEWIKEDVKRVSIRLFDSIMEYLVYGRYNVCYMGKSCVQYFVV
;
A
#
# COMPACT_ATOMS: atom_id res chain seq x y z
N MET A 1 6.82 16.60 10.42
CA MET A 1 6.45 15.22 10.82
C MET A 1 7.35 14.74 11.96
N ARG A 2 7.06 15.14 13.21
CA ARG A 2 8.00 14.96 14.34
C ARG A 2 8.43 13.51 14.59
N GLY A 3 7.52 12.54 14.47
CA GLY A 3 7.84 11.12 14.68
C GLY A 3 8.83 10.60 13.63
N ILE A 4 8.57 10.89 12.36
CA ILE A 4 9.45 10.50 11.24
C ILE A 4 10.81 11.20 11.35
N GLU A 5 10.84 12.49 11.72
CA GLU A 5 12.09 13.21 11.95
C GLU A 5 12.95 12.55 13.03
N ARG A 6 12.33 12.07 14.12
CA ARG A 6 13.03 11.31 15.17
C ARG A 6 13.59 9.99 14.65
N LEU A 7 12.83 9.25 13.83
CA LEU A 7 13.32 8.01 13.21
C LEU A 7 14.51 8.28 12.30
N LYS A 8 14.41 9.31 11.43
CA LYS A 8 15.50 9.75 10.55
C LYS A 8 16.75 10.15 11.33
N GLN A 9 16.61 10.91 12.42
CA GLN A 9 17.74 11.33 13.28
C GLN A 9 18.51 10.15 13.88
N HIS A 10 17.86 9.01 14.11
CA HIS A 10 18.48 7.82 14.68
C HIS A 10 18.80 6.74 13.62
N GLY A 11 18.65 7.05 12.33
CA GLY A 11 18.91 6.10 11.25
C GLY A 11 18.00 4.87 11.25
N VAL A 12 16.80 4.99 11.82
CA VAL A 12 15.83 3.87 11.87
C VAL A 12 15.19 3.68 10.51
N GLU A 13 15.21 2.45 10.00
CA GLU A 13 14.47 2.06 8.81
C GLU A 13 12.97 1.96 9.10
N PHE A 14 12.14 2.49 8.20
CA PHE A 14 10.69 2.48 8.36
C PHE A 14 9.97 2.45 7.01
N ASN A 15 8.73 1.96 7.08
CA ASN A 15 7.80 1.98 5.95
C ASN A 15 6.69 2.99 6.20
N ILE A 16 6.12 3.53 5.12
CA ILE A 16 4.93 4.39 5.19
C ILE A 16 3.70 3.56 4.90
N LEU A 17 2.82 3.45 5.90
CA LEU A 17 1.51 2.81 5.76
C LEU A 17 0.47 3.90 5.46
N THR A 18 -0.21 3.79 4.32
CA THR A 18 -1.23 4.75 3.87
C THR A 18 -2.57 4.04 3.71
N LEU A 19 -3.56 4.45 4.50
CA LEU A 19 -4.94 3.99 4.36
C LEU A 19 -5.60 4.70 3.17
N ILE A 20 -6.20 3.94 2.26
CA ILE A 20 -6.91 4.43 1.09
C ILE A 20 -8.41 4.29 1.30
N ASN A 21 -9.07 5.42 1.50
CA ASN A 21 -10.52 5.56 1.65
C ASN A 21 -11.17 6.20 0.40
N ASN A 22 -12.49 6.35 0.45
CA ASN A 22 -13.31 6.96 -0.60
C ASN A 22 -12.87 8.37 -1.07
N GLN A 23 -12.17 9.14 -0.23
CA GLN A 23 -11.66 10.48 -0.57
C GLN A 23 -10.28 10.43 -1.23
N THR A 24 -9.45 9.47 -0.82
CA THR A 24 -8.05 9.34 -1.27
C THR A 24 -7.87 8.44 -2.49
N VAL A 25 -8.84 7.56 -2.77
CA VAL A 25 -8.73 6.52 -3.82
C VAL A 25 -8.56 7.09 -5.23
N LYS A 26 -8.95 8.34 -5.47
CA LYS A 26 -8.78 9.04 -6.76
C LYS A 26 -7.48 9.86 -6.83
N LYS A 27 -6.61 9.74 -5.82
CA LYS A 27 -5.42 10.59 -5.63
C LYS A 27 -4.12 9.80 -5.61
N ALA A 28 -4.08 8.63 -6.25
CA ALA A 28 -2.90 7.75 -6.26
C ALA A 28 -1.59 8.48 -6.59
N LYS A 29 -1.58 9.24 -7.69
CA LYS A 29 -0.39 9.99 -8.16
C LYS A 29 0.04 11.10 -7.19
N GLU A 30 -0.91 11.82 -6.61
CA GLU A 30 -0.65 12.90 -5.64
C GLU A 30 -0.02 12.32 -4.36
N ILE A 31 -0.61 11.25 -3.82
CA ILE A 31 -0.12 10.59 -2.61
C ILE A 31 1.26 9.98 -2.86
N TYR A 32 1.46 9.31 -4.00
CA TYR A 32 2.74 8.74 -4.38
C TYR A 32 3.85 9.80 -4.46
N ARG A 33 3.61 10.89 -5.20
CA ARG A 33 4.56 11.99 -5.33
C ARG A 33 4.87 12.63 -3.99
N TYR A 34 3.86 12.88 -3.16
CA TYR A 34 4.05 13.40 -1.82
C TYR A 34 5.03 12.53 -1.00
N HIS A 35 4.90 11.21 -1.06
CA HIS A 35 5.83 10.31 -0.36
C HIS A 35 7.25 10.38 -0.93
N CYS A 36 7.39 10.36 -2.26
CA CYS A 36 8.68 10.47 -2.93
C CYS A 36 9.38 11.80 -2.62
N ASP A 37 8.65 12.92 -2.64
CA ASP A 37 9.16 14.27 -2.35
C ASP A 37 9.68 14.39 -0.91
N ASN A 38 9.10 13.63 0.02
CA ASN A 38 9.56 13.55 1.41
C ASN A 38 10.72 12.54 1.63
N GLY A 39 11.19 11.91 0.56
CA GLY A 39 12.24 10.90 0.59
C GLY A 39 11.77 9.60 1.25
N PHE A 40 10.49 9.26 1.15
CA PHE A 40 9.97 7.98 1.59
C PHE A 40 9.95 7.02 0.40
N PHE A 41 10.65 5.90 0.54
CA PHE A 41 10.85 4.96 -0.57
C PHE A 41 10.29 3.56 -0.30
N PHE A 42 9.70 3.31 0.86
CA PHE A 42 9.06 2.04 1.21
C PHE A 42 7.59 2.26 1.53
N HIS A 43 6.71 1.95 0.57
CA HIS A 43 5.29 2.29 0.61
C HIS A 43 4.41 1.04 0.80
N GLN A 44 3.42 1.16 1.68
CA GLN A 44 2.37 0.17 1.86
C GLN A 44 1.00 0.86 1.83
N TYR A 45 0.24 0.60 0.77
CA TYR A 45 -1.14 1.09 0.62
C TYR A 45 -2.13 0.04 1.11
N ILE A 46 -3.09 0.47 1.95
CA ILE A 46 -4.06 -0.41 2.60
C ILE A 46 -5.46 0.04 2.19
N PRO A 47 -6.27 -0.79 1.51
CA PRO A 47 -7.63 -0.41 1.15
C PRO A 47 -8.52 -0.37 2.40
N CYS A 48 -9.27 0.71 2.59
CA CYS A 48 -10.26 0.83 3.65
C CYS A 48 -11.55 0.15 3.18
N VAL A 49 -11.88 -0.99 3.78
CA VAL A 49 -13.10 -1.75 3.47
C VAL A 49 -13.76 -2.16 4.79
N GLU A 50 -14.79 -1.42 5.15
CA GLU A 50 -15.63 -1.71 6.32
C GLU A 50 -17.10 -1.82 5.92
N PHE A 51 -17.81 -2.69 6.64
CA PHE A 51 -19.23 -2.94 6.49
C PHE A 51 -19.99 -2.52 7.76
N ASP A 52 -21.25 -2.13 7.61
CA ASP A 52 -22.18 -2.00 8.72
C ASP A 52 -22.77 -3.36 9.14
N GLU A 53 -23.67 -3.34 10.12
CA GLU A 53 -24.32 -4.55 10.65
C GLU A 53 -25.20 -5.26 9.61
N ASP A 54 -25.69 -4.50 8.62
CA ASP A 54 -26.53 -4.99 7.53
C ASP A 54 -25.70 -5.48 6.32
N GLY A 55 -24.37 -5.40 6.41
CA GLY A 55 -23.45 -5.83 5.35
C GLY A 55 -23.28 -4.82 4.22
N ASN A 56 -23.72 -3.57 4.40
CA ASN A 56 -23.48 -2.49 3.44
C ASN A 56 -22.12 -1.84 3.68
N LEU A 57 -21.47 -1.36 2.62
CA LEU A 57 -20.22 -0.62 2.75
C LEU A 57 -20.44 0.69 3.52
N ARG A 58 -19.59 0.94 4.51
CA ARG A 58 -19.56 2.24 5.19
C ARG A 58 -19.15 3.35 4.22
N PRO A 59 -19.53 4.62 4.46
CA PRO A 59 -19.31 5.71 3.50
C PRO A 59 -17.84 5.96 3.14
N PHE A 60 -16.90 5.65 4.04
CA PHE A 60 -15.46 5.83 3.82
C PHE A 60 -14.80 4.61 3.14
N SER A 61 -15.51 3.50 3.01
CA SER A 61 -15.01 2.29 2.37
C SER A 61 -14.89 2.47 0.86
N ILE A 62 -13.96 1.74 0.25
CA ILE A 62 -13.81 1.67 -1.21
C ILE A 62 -14.35 0.33 -1.73
N ASN A 63 -14.77 0.33 -3.00
CA ASN A 63 -15.09 -0.90 -3.72
C ASN A 63 -13.88 -1.39 -4.54
N GLY A 64 -14.03 -2.57 -5.16
CA GLY A 64 -12.96 -3.18 -5.96
C GLY A 64 -12.59 -2.40 -7.22
N GLU A 65 -13.54 -1.72 -7.87
CA GLU A 65 -13.27 -0.94 -9.07
C GLU A 65 -12.41 0.29 -8.75
N ASP A 66 -12.76 1.02 -7.68
CA ASP A 66 -11.98 2.15 -7.19
C ASP A 66 -10.56 1.71 -6.80
N TRP A 67 -10.44 0.57 -6.11
CA TRP A 67 -9.14 0.00 -5.76
C TRP A 67 -8.30 -0.35 -6.99
N GLY A 68 -8.90 -0.97 -8.01
CA GLY A 68 -8.24 -1.30 -9.26
C GLY A 68 -7.72 -0.05 -9.99
N LYS A 69 -8.54 1.01 -10.08
CA LYS A 69 -8.13 2.30 -10.66
C LYS A 69 -6.99 2.94 -9.88
N PHE A 70 -7.06 2.93 -8.54
CA PHE A 70 -5.99 3.43 -7.69
C PHE A 70 -4.66 2.72 -7.98
N LEU A 71 -4.67 1.38 -8.03
CA LEU A 71 -3.48 0.59 -8.31
C LEU A 71 -2.92 0.82 -9.71
N PHE A 72 -3.79 0.96 -10.71
CA PHE A 72 -3.39 1.26 -12.07
C PHE A 72 -2.69 2.63 -12.14
N ASP A 73 -3.32 3.68 -11.60
CA ASP A 73 -2.74 5.03 -11.58
C ASP A 73 -1.43 5.10 -10.79
N LEU A 74 -1.33 4.33 -9.70
CA LEU A 74 -0.11 4.20 -8.91
C LEU A 74 1.00 3.52 -9.71
N PHE A 75 0.70 2.40 -10.38
CA PHE A 75 1.65 1.65 -11.19
C PHE A 75 2.19 2.49 -12.35
N GLU A 76 1.29 3.16 -13.07
CA GLU A 76 1.63 4.06 -14.19
C GLU A 76 2.60 5.17 -13.76
N GLU A 77 2.47 5.67 -12.53
CA GLU A 77 3.39 6.70 -12.03
C GLU A 77 4.72 6.10 -11.58
N TRP A 78 4.69 4.97 -10.87
CA TRP A 78 5.88 4.29 -10.35
C TRP A 78 6.77 3.71 -11.44
N ILE A 79 6.19 3.09 -12.49
CA ILE A 79 6.93 2.37 -13.53
C ILE A 79 7.83 3.29 -14.37
N LYS A 80 7.51 4.60 -14.43
CA LYS A 80 8.23 5.56 -15.26
C LYS A 80 9.71 5.65 -14.92
N GLU A 81 10.04 5.77 -13.64
CA GLU A 81 11.41 6.05 -13.19
C GLU A 81 11.80 5.36 -11.88
N ASP A 82 10.85 4.82 -11.12
CA ASP A 82 11.06 4.49 -9.71
C ASP A 82 11.17 3.00 -9.41
N VAL A 83 11.14 2.14 -10.43
CA VAL A 83 11.19 0.67 -10.31
C VAL A 83 12.35 0.17 -9.45
N LYS A 84 13.51 0.86 -9.50
CA LYS A 84 14.72 0.50 -8.75
C LYS A 84 14.89 1.31 -7.46
N ARG A 85 14.04 2.30 -7.22
CA ARG A 85 14.20 3.29 -6.16
C ARG A 85 13.13 3.17 -5.07
N VAL A 86 11.88 2.90 -5.45
CA VAL A 86 10.74 2.86 -4.55
C VAL A 86 10.18 1.45 -4.49
N SER A 87 10.12 0.89 -3.28
CA SER A 87 9.47 -0.37 -2.96
C SER A 87 8.00 -0.12 -2.65
N ILE A 88 7.11 -0.71 -3.45
CA ILE A 88 5.67 -0.72 -3.18
C ILE A 88 5.30 -2.16 -2.84
N ARG A 89 4.89 -2.40 -1.59
CA ARG A 89 4.70 -3.75 -1.04
C ARG A 89 3.92 -4.69 -1.94
N LEU A 90 2.81 -4.22 -2.53
CA LEU A 90 1.98 -5.06 -3.40
C LEU A 90 2.73 -5.46 -4.68
N PHE A 91 3.39 -4.50 -5.35
CA PHE A 91 4.11 -4.77 -6.59
C PHE A 91 5.31 -5.69 -6.36
N ASP A 92 6.06 -5.47 -5.28
CA ASP A 92 7.16 -6.36 -4.90
C ASP A 92 6.68 -7.77 -4.62
N SER A 93 5.52 -7.92 -3.96
CA SER A 93 4.92 -9.23 -3.66
C SER A 93 4.43 -9.94 -4.93
N ILE A 94 3.92 -9.20 -5.91
CA ILE A 94 3.56 -9.74 -7.22
C ILE A 94 4.82 -10.21 -7.95
N MET A 95 5.88 -9.39 -7.97
CA MET A 95 7.15 -9.75 -8.59
C MET A 95 7.78 -10.99 -7.93
N GLU A 96 7.78 -11.05 -6.60
CA GLU A 96 8.27 -12.20 -5.82
C GLU A 96 7.54 -13.50 -6.23
N TYR A 97 6.22 -13.43 -6.39
CA TYR A 97 5.44 -14.56 -6.86
C TYR A 97 5.76 -14.93 -8.32
N LEU A 98 5.87 -13.94 -9.21
CA LEU A 98 6.16 -14.20 -10.62
C LEU A 98 7.57 -14.78 -10.85
N VAL A 99 8.55 -14.38 -10.04
CA VAL A 99 9.94 -14.83 -10.18
C VAL A 99 10.20 -16.14 -9.43
N TYR A 100 9.69 -16.27 -8.21
CA TYR A 100 10.04 -17.38 -7.30
C TYR A 100 8.85 -18.29 -6.95
N GLY A 101 7.62 -17.96 -7.33
CA GLY A 101 6.43 -18.72 -6.97
C GLY A 101 6.04 -18.63 -5.49
N ARG A 102 6.59 -17.65 -4.75
CA ARG A 102 6.39 -17.50 -3.30
C ARG A 102 5.36 -16.42 -2.97
N TYR A 103 4.49 -16.70 -2.00
CA TYR A 103 3.63 -15.70 -1.38
C TYR A 103 4.30 -15.19 -0.11
N ASN A 104 4.56 -13.88 -0.03
CA ASN A 104 5.18 -13.21 1.12
C ASN A 104 4.20 -12.27 1.87
N VAL A 105 2.94 -12.20 1.42
CA VAL A 105 1.87 -11.44 2.09
C VAL A 105 0.67 -12.36 2.33
N CYS A 106 0.13 -12.28 3.55
CA CYS A 106 -0.86 -13.24 4.07
C CYS A 106 -2.09 -13.41 3.15
N TYR A 107 -2.67 -12.31 2.64
CA TYR A 107 -3.88 -12.39 1.81
C TYR A 107 -3.63 -12.95 0.41
N MET A 108 -2.36 -13.08 -0.04
CA MET A 108 -2.02 -13.74 -1.30
C MET A 108 -1.84 -15.26 -1.12
N GLY A 109 -1.76 -15.74 0.12
CA GLY A 109 -1.62 -17.14 0.43
C GLY A 109 -2.87 -17.96 0.10
N LYS A 110 -2.73 -19.28 0.11
CA LYS A 110 -3.82 -20.23 -0.15
C LYS A 110 -4.63 -20.60 1.10
N SER A 111 -4.22 -20.14 2.28
CA SER A 111 -4.88 -20.43 3.55
C SER A 111 -4.63 -19.35 4.60
N CYS A 112 -5.60 -19.15 5.50
CA CYS A 112 -5.57 -18.10 6.54
C CYS A 112 -5.02 -18.60 7.88
N VAL A 113 -3.90 -19.31 7.88
CA VAL A 113 -3.35 -19.99 9.09
C VAL A 113 -2.00 -19.44 9.56
N GLN A 114 -1.43 -18.48 8.83
CA GLN A 114 -0.05 -18.06 9.01
C GLN A 114 0.15 -16.97 10.08
N TYR A 115 -0.90 -16.28 10.51
CA TYR A 115 -0.78 -15.11 11.39
C TYR A 115 -1.36 -15.41 12.78
N PHE A 116 -0.51 -15.32 13.81
CA PHE A 116 -0.91 -15.45 15.21
C PHE A 116 -0.92 -14.07 15.86
N VAL A 117 -2.09 -13.63 16.34
CA VAL A 117 -2.26 -12.37 17.08
C VAL A 117 -2.16 -12.68 18.57
N VAL A 118 -1.21 -12.06 19.26
CA VAL A 118 -1.00 -12.18 20.72
C VAL A 118 -1.57 -10.95 21.40
#